data_AF-A0A973DII3-F1
#
_entry.id   AF-A0A973DII3-F1
#
_cell.length_a   1.000
_cell.length_b   1.000
_cell.length_c   1.000
_cell.angle_alpha   90.00
_cell.angle_beta   90.00
_cell.angle_gamma   90.00
#
_symmetry.space_group_name_H-M   'P 1'
#
loop_
_entity.id
_entity.type
_entity.pdbx_description
1 polymer ?
#
loop_
_entity_poly.entity_id
_entity_poly.type
_entity_poly.pdbx_seq_one_letter_code
_entity_poly.pdbx_strand_id
1 'polypeptide(L)'
;MSNIVEFPQSDVERYRNLKNKILSSQFEPVAFSPKRDKQIPMLIGESGYLHEHANEFLLTRFHHPEVFSPIAIKTGRKKGFSPVTLTTIKNYAEHIRNWLNICASQGRSYLNVDEAFLDSVLDVMRDDDCEDDEEPVKESSIQVYLNTWRLFYDYLDVINVSHTFKIPPKVRQERQKSRLEDEARPFNYAISKKTNSILVDPKVKAKRMVKTKDYTSQVLTKEQMKCLITELSQIDIVYAVMAHVQLDTLLRINELVHHFPYESDKANKNWKSWGQLKLEEQECQKLKFIGKGQIEREIDVSIKTMKLLSDKYITAKEENSDITIYDERKQLYLTKYLQSKLGKESEFDINSNVLWLSKNGTPVSKTMYRKAFAKAAKILRDKKIIDNRIYLRPHGIRHTGATLRLLKYQEEQGVEIHMANLDDIHAFIQELLGHVQPETTARYIETVGKLKIGDLALKTILRQEDFWEEELIKNSPLAKGVSAIKS
;
A
#
# COMPACT_ATOMS: atom_id res chain seq x y z
N MET A 1 3.86 -61.88 -31.43
CA MET A 1 5.10 -61.17 -31.08
C MET A 1 4.72 -59.99 -30.20
N SER A 2 5.06 -60.03 -28.92
CA SER A 2 4.76 -58.96 -27.97
C SER A 2 5.81 -57.86 -28.11
N ASN A 3 5.41 -56.67 -28.56
CA ASN A 3 6.26 -55.48 -28.58
C ASN A 3 6.37 -54.91 -27.15
N ILE A 4 7.10 -55.62 -26.28
CA ILE A 4 7.50 -55.09 -24.98
C ILE A 4 8.83 -54.36 -25.20
N VAL A 5 8.79 -53.03 -25.15
CA VAL A 5 10.00 -52.21 -25.11
C VAL A 5 10.57 -52.33 -23.70
N GLU A 6 11.64 -53.11 -23.54
CA GLU A 6 12.37 -53.19 -22.28
C GLU A 6 13.18 -51.91 -22.06
N PHE A 7 12.85 -51.15 -21.02
CA PHE A 7 13.62 -49.98 -20.63
C PHE A 7 14.93 -50.42 -19.93
N PRO A 8 16.07 -49.77 -20.21
CA PRO A 8 17.32 -50.03 -19.51
C PRO A 8 17.15 -49.93 -17.99
N GLN A 9 17.72 -50.85 -17.21
CA GLN A 9 17.62 -50.85 -15.74
C GLN A 9 18.09 -49.52 -15.11
N SER A 10 19.08 -48.85 -15.73
CA SER A 10 19.56 -47.53 -15.33
C SER A 10 18.51 -46.43 -15.44
N ASP A 11 17.63 -46.51 -16.44
CA ASP A 11 16.56 -45.52 -16.66
C ASP A 11 15.39 -45.75 -15.70
N VAL A 12 15.11 -47.03 -15.38
CA VAL A 12 14.13 -47.39 -14.36
C VAL A 12 14.57 -46.91 -12.97
N GLU A 13 15.86 -47.06 -12.64
CA GLU A 13 16.43 -46.61 -11.37
C GLU A 13 16.48 -45.08 -11.29
N ARG A 14 16.85 -44.41 -12.38
CA ARG A 14 16.78 -42.95 -12.49
C ARG A 14 15.35 -42.44 -12.32
N TYR A 15 14.36 -43.10 -12.94
CA TYR A 15 12.95 -42.76 -12.79
C TYR A 15 12.44 -42.98 -11.36
N ARG A 16 12.79 -44.09 -10.71
CA ARG A 16 12.44 -44.33 -9.30
C ARG A 16 13.05 -43.27 -8.38
N ASN A 17 14.31 -42.90 -8.62
CA ASN A 17 14.97 -41.84 -7.87
C ASN A 17 14.29 -40.49 -8.09
N LEU A 18 13.91 -40.16 -9.34
CA LEU A 18 13.18 -38.93 -9.64
C LEU A 18 11.80 -38.91 -8.97
N LYS A 19 11.06 -40.02 -9.06
CA LYS A 19 9.73 -40.18 -8.48
C LYS A 19 9.74 -40.09 -6.96
N ASN A 20 10.69 -40.76 -6.30
CA ASN A 20 10.84 -40.69 -4.85
C ASN A 20 11.23 -39.28 -4.38
N LYS A 21 12.00 -38.54 -5.18
CA LYS A 21 12.34 -37.13 -4.92
C LYS A 21 11.16 -36.17 -5.12
N ILE A 22 10.35 -36.38 -6.16
CA ILE A 22 9.11 -35.63 -6.37
C ILE A 22 8.10 -35.91 -5.25
N LEU A 23 8.13 -37.12 -4.69
CA LEU A 23 7.32 -37.46 -3.53
C LEU A 23 7.85 -36.82 -2.25
N SER A 24 9.17 -36.79 -2.02
CA SER A 24 9.76 -36.16 -0.81
C SER A 24 9.54 -34.65 -0.79
N SER A 25 9.68 -33.98 -1.93
CA SER A 25 9.51 -32.52 -2.05
C SER A 25 8.11 -32.01 -1.70
N GLN A 26 7.10 -32.90 -1.65
CA GLN A 26 5.74 -32.55 -1.22
C GLN A 26 5.61 -32.35 0.30
N PHE A 27 6.56 -32.87 1.08
CA PHE A 27 6.55 -32.83 2.54
C PHE A 27 7.66 -31.93 3.12
N GLU A 28 8.53 -31.40 2.26
CA GLU A 28 9.67 -30.60 2.67
C GLU A 28 9.27 -29.12 2.87
N PRO A 29 9.75 -28.46 3.93
CA PRO A 29 9.73 -27.02 4.02
C PRO A 29 10.44 -26.38 2.83
N VAL A 30 9.96 -25.22 2.40
CA VAL A 30 10.53 -24.46 1.29
C VAL A 30 11.03 -23.08 1.74
N ALA A 31 12.15 -22.69 1.16
CA ALA A 31 12.79 -21.40 1.32
C ALA A 31 12.95 -20.71 -0.03
N PHE A 32 13.23 -19.41 -0.02
CA PHE A 32 13.62 -18.72 -1.25
C PHE A 32 15.04 -19.08 -1.66
N SER A 33 15.24 -19.31 -2.95
CA SER A 33 16.56 -19.37 -3.55
C SER A 33 17.39 -18.11 -3.23
N PRO A 34 18.71 -18.23 -3.01
CA PRO A 34 19.60 -17.09 -2.79
C PRO A 34 19.38 -15.99 -3.85
N LYS A 35 19.06 -14.78 -3.38
CA LYS A 35 18.44 -13.70 -4.18
C LYS A 35 19.29 -13.25 -5.38
N ARG A 36 18.59 -12.98 -6.49
CA ARG A 36 18.87 -11.85 -7.39
C ARG A 36 17.65 -10.93 -7.39
N ASP A 37 17.75 -9.72 -6.85
CA ASP A 37 16.59 -8.85 -6.52
C ASP A 37 15.65 -8.51 -7.70
N LYS A 38 16.13 -8.66 -8.94
CA LYS A 38 15.41 -8.39 -10.20
C LYS A 38 14.73 -9.62 -10.82
N GLN A 39 14.79 -10.80 -10.19
CA GLN A 39 14.21 -12.04 -10.72
C GLN A 39 12.94 -12.47 -9.97
N ILE A 40 12.15 -13.35 -10.60
CA ILE A 40 11.03 -14.03 -9.97
C ILE A 40 11.59 -14.89 -8.83
N PRO A 41 11.08 -14.76 -7.59
CA PRO A 41 11.56 -15.57 -6.47
C PRO A 41 11.23 -17.04 -6.72
N MET A 42 12.24 -17.89 -6.66
CA MET A 42 12.10 -19.35 -6.78
C MET A 42 12.09 -20.00 -5.40
N LEU A 43 11.22 -20.99 -5.21
CA LEU A 43 11.09 -21.78 -4.00
C LEU A 43 11.93 -23.06 -4.12
N ILE A 44 12.76 -23.31 -3.12
CA ILE A 44 13.65 -24.46 -3.01
C ILE A 44 13.30 -25.22 -1.73
N GLY A 45 13.16 -26.55 -1.83
CA GLY A 45 12.98 -27.43 -0.66
C GLY A 45 14.27 -27.63 0.12
N GLU A 46 14.19 -28.19 1.32
CA GLU A 46 15.39 -28.50 2.14
C GLU A 46 16.40 -29.41 1.43
N SER A 47 15.93 -30.28 0.53
CA SER A 47 16.77 -31.09 -0.35
C SER A 47 17.62 -30.30 -1.35
N GLY A 48 17.44 -28.97 -1.45
CA GLY A 48 18.16 -28.09 -2.37
C GLY A 48 17.57 -28.06 -3.79
N TYR A 49 16.48 -28.78 -4.04
CA TYR A 49 15.79 -28.82 -5.32
C TYR A 49 14.65 -27.80 -5.40
N LEU A 50 14.34 -27.35 -6.62
CA LEU A 50 13.21 -26.46 -6.88
C LEU A 50 11.89 -27.18 -6.60
N HIS A 51 10.98 -26.50 -5.91
CA HIS A 51 9.61 -26.99 -5.73
C HIS A 51 8.82 -26.79 -7.05
N GLU A 52 8.76 -27.83 -7.87
CA GLU A 52 8.29 -27.82 -9.27
C GLU A 52 6.95 -27.09 -9.45
N HIS A 53 5.85 -27.63 -8.92
CA HIS A 53 4.51 -27.06 -9.14
C HIS A 53 4.38 -25.59 -8.72
N ALA A 54 5.06 -25.20 -7.63
CA ALA A 54 4.99 -23.84 -7.11
C ALA A 54 5.78 -22.86 -7.99
N ASN A 55 6.95 -23.25 -8.45
CA ASN A 55 7.75 -22.42 -9.35
C ASN A 55 7.11 -22.31 -10.73
N GLU A 56 6.59 -23.42 -11.27
CA GLU A 56 5.86 -23.40 -12.54
C GLU A 56 4.62 -22.50 -12.44
N PHE A 57 3.84 -22.60 -11.36
CA PHE A 57 2.74 -21.67 -11.10
C PHE A 57 3.17 -20.19 -11.17
N LEU A 58 4.27 -19.83 -10.49
CA LEU A 58 4.77 -18.46 -10.44
C LEU A 58 5.23 -17.97 -11.83
N LEU A 59 5.94 -18.82 -12.57
CA LEU A 59 6.43 -18.55 -13.91
C LEU A 59 5.27 -18.42 -14.91
N THR A 60 4.34 -19.38 -14.91
CA THR A 60 3.15 -19.34 -15.76
C THR A 60 2.30 -18.12 -15.44
N ARG A 61 2.09 -17.78 -14.16
CA ARG A 61 1.27 -16.61 -13.80
C ARG A 61 1.89 -15.30 -14.27
N PHE A 62 3.22 -15.21 -14.33
CA PHE A 62 3.92 -14.00 -14.75
C PHE A 62 4.06 -13.89 -16.28
N HIS A 63 4.51 -14.96 -16.95
CA HIS A 63 4.82 -14.96 -18.38
C HIS A 63 3.63 -15.38 -19.25
N HIS A 64 2.74 -16.25 -18.75
CA HIS A 64 1.68 -16.91 -19.51
C HIS A 64 0.31 -16.83 -18.81
N PRO A 65 -0.20 -15.62 -18.48
CA PRO A 65 -1.46 -15.46 -17.78
C PRO A 65 -2.66 -16.06 -18.53
N GLU A 66 -2.57 -16.24 -19.85
CA GLU A 66 -3.57 -16.87 -20.71
C GLU A 66 -3.89 -18.31 -20.32
N VAL A 67 -2.95 -19.05 -19.71
CA VAL A 67 -3.18 -20.42 -19.21
C VAL A 67 -4.29 -20.46 -18.16
N PHE A 68 -4.50 -19.35 -17.45
CA PHE A 68 -5.55 -19.22 -16.45
C PHE A 68 -6.92 -18.79 -17.04
N SER A 69 -7.02 -18.59 -18.36
CA SER A 69 -8.26 -18.17 -19.01
C SER A 69 -9.44 -19.15 -18.83
N PRO A 70 -9.25 -20.48 -18.87
CA PRO A 70 -10.33 -21.43 -18.56
C PRO A 70 -10.90 -21.23 -17.14
N ILE A 71 -10.05 -20.88 -16.17
CA ILE A 71 -10.44 -20.57 -14.78
C ILE A 71 -11.24 -19.26 -14.73
N ALA A 72 -10.84 -18.25 -15.51
CA ALA A 72 -11.57 -16.98 -15.59
C ALA A 72 -13.01 -17.18 -16.11
N ILE A 73 -13.17 -18.03 -17.13
CA ILE A 73 -14.49 -18.35 -17.71
C ILE A 73 -15.35 -19.14 -16.70
N LYS A 74 -14.80 -20.17 -16.06
CA LYS A 74 -15.51 -20.96 -15.03
C LYS A 74 -15.98 -20.12 -13.84
N THR A 75 -15.24 -19.08 -13.47
CA THR A 75 -15.57 -18.16 -12.36
C THR A 75 -16.45 -16.97 -12.77
N GLY A 76 -16.96 -16.97 -14.01
CA GLY A 76 -17.86 -15.92 -14.51
C GLY A 76 -17.18 -14.59 -14.79
N ARG A 77 -15.84 -14.54 -14.90
CA ARG A 77 -15.12 -13.34 -15.31
C ARG A 77 -15.26 -13.14 -16.82
N LYS A 78 -15.65 -11.94 -17.23
CA LYS A 78 -15.79 -11.55 -18.63
C LYS A 78 -14.45 -11.37 -19.37
N LYS A 79 -13.32 -11.30 -18.65
CA LYS A 79 -11.98 -11.09 -19.20
C LYS A 79 -11.02 -12.12 -18.62
N GLY A 80 -10.08 -12.58 -19.45
CA GLY A 80 -8.96 -13.42 -19.03
C GLY A 80 -8.06 -12.70 -18.01
N PHE A 81 -7.13 -13.45 -17.41
CA PHE A 81 -6.19 -12.88 -16.45
C PHE A 81 -5.24 -11.90 -17.15
N SER A 82 -5.01 -10.73 -16.54
CA SER A 82 -4.03 -9.77 -17.03
C SER A 82 -2.62 -10.13 -16.55
N PRO A 83 -1.58 -9.64 -17.25
CA PRO A 83 -0.21 -9.65 -16.73
C PRO A 83 -0.15 -9.02 -15.34
N VAL A 84 0.77 -9.52 -14.52
CA VAL A 84 0.97 -9.05 -13.14
C VAL A 84 2.34 -8.42 -12.98
N THR A 85 2.44 -7.51 -12.02
CA THR A 85 3.72 -6.90 -11.67
C THR A 85 4.60 -7.86 -10.90
N LEU A 86 5.92 -7.65 -10.92
CA LEU A 86 6.88 -8.43 -10.14
C LEU A 86 6.56 -8.39 -8.63
N THR A 87 6.05 -7.27 -8.11
CA THR A 87 5.59 -7.16 -6.71
C THR A 87 4.45 -8.12 -6.41
N THR A 88 3.50 -8.27 -7.34
CA THR A 88 2.37 -9.19 -7.15
C THR A 88 2.84 -10.64 -7.12
N ILE A 89 3.78 -11.00 -8.01
CA ILE A 89 4.38 -12.34 -8.01
C ILE A 89 5.21 -12.60 -6.75
N LYS A 90 5.97 -11.62 -6.25
CA LYS A 90 6.68 -11.74 -4.97
C LYS A 90 5.72 -12.04 -3.81
N ASN A 91 4.55 -11.39 -3.79
CA ASN A 91 3.51 -11.69 -2.79
C ASN A 91 2.95 -13.11 -2.98
N TYR A 92 2.70 -13.54 -4.22
CA TYR A 92 2.22 -14.90 -4.47
C TYR A 92 3.21 -15.97 -4.00
N ALA A 93 4.50 -15.75 -4.26
CA ALA A 93 5.55 -16.66 -3.82
C ALA A 93 5.62 -16.74 -2.29
N GLU A 94 5.44 -15.62 -1.59
CA GLU A 94 5.37 -15.60 -0.12
C GLU A 94 4.16 -16.36 0.41
N HIS A 95 2.98 -16.16 -0.18
CA HIS A 95 1.77 -16.87 0.26
C HIS A 95 1.85 -18.36 0.01
N ILE A 96 2.44 -18.79 -1.11
CA ILE A 96 2.64 -20.20 -1.44
C ILE A 96 3.69 -20.82 -0.52
N ARG A 97 4.82 -20.14 -0.30
CA ARG A 97 5.84 -20.55 0.68
C ARG A 97 5.21 -20.79 2.06
N ASN A 98 4.38 -19.85 2.53
CA ASN A 98 3.68 -19.98 3.80
C ASN A 98 2.80 -21.24 3.83
N TRP A 99 1.97 -21.46 2.81
CA TRP A 99 1.09 -22.63 2.74
C TRP A 99 1.85 -23.95 2.69
N LEU A 100 2.90 -24.04 1.86
CA LEU A 100 3.72 -25.24 1.74
C LEU A 100 4.43 -25.54 3.08
N ASN A 101 4.91 -24.52 3.78
CA ASN A 101 5.55 -24.71 5.08
C ASN A 101 4.55 -25.13 6.18
N ILE A 102 3.32 -24.62 6.14
CA ILE A 102 2.24 -25.08 7.01
C ILE A 102 1.93 -26.56 6.74
N CYS A 103 1.84 -26.98 5.46
CA CYS A 103 1.64 -28.39 5.11
C CYS A 103 2.80 -29.27 5.61
N ALA A 104 4.04 -28.86 5.32
CA ALA A 104 5.26 -29.58 5.70
C ALA A 104 5.43 -29.73 7.21
N SER A 105 5.22 -28.64 7.98
CA SER A 105 5.31 -28.67 9.46
C SER A 105 4.30 -29.61 10.11
N GLN A 106 3.16 -29.85 9.45
CA GLN A 106 2.14 -30.79 9.88
C GLN A 106 2.32 -32.20 9.28
N GLY A 107 3.44 -32.43 8.59
CA GLY A 107 3.76 -33.71 7.93
C GLY A 107 2.78 -34.08 6.81
N ARG A 108 2.09 -33.09 6.21
CA ARG A 108 1.10 -33.32 5.16
C ARG A 108 1.62 -32.87 3.80
N SER A 109 1.35 -33.68 2.78
CA SER A 109 1.52 -33.24 1.39
C SER A 109 0.46 -32.21 1.05
N TYR A 110 0.85 -31.10 0.43
CA TYR A 110 -0.08 -30.09 -0.07
C TYR A 110 -1.05 -30.65 -1.13
N LEU A 111 -0.79 -31.81 -1.73
CA LEU A 111 -1.73 -32.49 -2.64
C LEU A 111 -2.82 -33.27 -1.88
N ASN A 112 -2.60 -33.58 -0.60
CA ASN A 112 -3.46 -34.45 0.21
C ASN A 112 -4.18 -33.71 1.35
N VAL A 113 -4.08 -32.39 1.40
CA VAL A 113 -4.83 -31.57 2.35
C VAL A 113 -6.30 -31.47 1.93
N ASP A 114 -7.19 -31.33 2.90
CA ASP A 114 -8.64 -31.25 2.73
C ASP A 114 -9.20 -29.93 3.30
N GLU A 115 -10.51 -29.74 3.19
CA GLU A 115 -11.17 -28.55 3.70
C GLU A 115 -11.05 -28.41 5.22
N ALA A 116 -11.09 -29.52 5.96
CA ALA A 116 -10.93 -29.53 7.42
C ALA A 116 -9.53 -29.04 7.83
N PHE A 117 -8.49 -29.44 7.10
CA PHE A 117 -7.15 -28.91 7.29
C PHE A 117 -7.10 -27.40 7.06
N LEU A 118 -7.70 -26.89 5.97
CA LEU A 118 -7.78 -25.45 5.75
C LEU A 118 -8.49 -24.72 6.91
N ASP A 119 -9.60 -25.27 7.41
CA ASP A 119 -10.33 -24.66 8.53
C ASP A 119 -9.45 -24.56 9.78
N SER A 120 -8.69 -25.62 10.09
CA SER A 120 -7.74 -25.60 11.22
C SER A 120 -6.66 -24.53 11.03
N VAL A 121 -6.11 -24.38 9.83
CA VAL A 121 -5.11 -23.34 9.53
C VAL A 121 -5.72 -21.95 9.68
N LEU A 122 -6.94 -21.76 9.18
CA LEU A 122 -7.62 -20.48 9.28
C LEU A 122 -8.02 -20.12 10.70
N ASP A 123 -8.32 -21.10 11.55
CA ASP A 123 -8.60 -20.86 12.97
C ASP A 123 -7.32 -20.52 13.73
N VAL A 124 -6.18 -21.15 13.44
CA VAL A 124 -4.87 -20.75 13.97
C VAL A 124 -4.50 -19.33 13.53
N MET A 125 -4.68 -18.99 12.25
CA MET A 125 -4.43 -17.61 11.75
C MET A 125 -5.32 -16.56 12.42
N ARG A 126 -6.42 -16.98 13.03
CA ARG A 126 -7.44 -16.16 13.67
C ARG A 126 -7.39 -16.23 15.18
N ASP A 127 -6.49 -17.03 15.73
CA ASP A 127 -6.39 -17.25 17.15
C ASP A 127 -5.89 -15.96 17.80
N ASP A 128 -6.71 -15.43 18.69
CA ASP A 128 -6.40 -14.19 19.42
C ASP A 128 -5.67 -14.54 20.74
N ASP A 129 -5.60 -15.84 21.13
CA ASP A 129 -5.06 -16.36 22.38
C ASP A 129 -3.68 -17.03 22.24
N CYS A 130 -2.96 -16.84 21.13
CA CYS A 130 -1.60 -17.35 20.96
C CYS A 130 -0.67 -16.80 22.05
N GLU A 131 -0.03 -17.70 22.82
CA GLU A 131 0.87 -17.38 23.94
C GLU A 131 2.13 -16.58 23.52
N ASP A 132 2.42 -16.50 22.22
CA ASP A 132 3.62 -15.87 21.65
C ASP A 132 3.49 -14.36 21.36
N ASP A 133 2.51 -13.65 21.94
CA ASP A 133 2.23 -12.21 21.72
C ASP A 133 1.99 -11.84 20.23
N GLU A 134 1.72 -12.82 19.35
CA GLU A 134 1.47 -12.56 17.93
C GLU A 134 0.04 -12.07 17.70
N GLU A 135 -0.10 -10.84 17.17
CA GLU A 135 -1.42 -10.32 16.81
C GLU A 135 -2.10 -11.22 15.75
N PRO A 136 -3.39 -11.53 15.92
CA PRO A 136 -4.15 -12.35 14.97
C PRO A 136 -4.12 -11.76 13.56
N VAL A 137 -4.05 -12.64 12.55
CA VAL A 137 -3.97 -12.19 11.16
C VAL A 137 -5.28 -11.49 10.76
N LYS A 138 -5.15 -10.26 10.26
CA LYS A 138 -6.30 -9.48 9.78
C LYS A 138 -7.07 -10.25 8.70
N GLU A 139 -8.39 -10.24 8.80
CA GLU A 139 -9.27 -10.97 7.88
C GLU A 139 -9.08 -10.54 6.41
N SER A 140 -8.72 -9.27 6.16
CA SER A 140 -8.36 -8.79 4.81
C SER A 140 -7.10 -9.44 4.25
N SER A 141 -6.13 -9.78 5.11
CA SER A 141 -4.93 -10.51 4.72
C SER A 141 -5.26 -11.98 4.47
N ILE A 142 -6.06 -12.61 5.34
CA ILE A 142 -6.57 -13.99 5.14
C ILE A 142 -7.26 -14.12 3.78
N GLN A 143 -8.12 -13.18 3.41
CA GLN A 143 -8.75 -13.16 2.09
C GLN A 143 -7.73 -13.14 0.94
N VAL A 144 -6.61 -12.44 1.10
CA VAL A 144 -5.53 -12.37 0.10
C VAL A 144 -4.78 -13.70 0.01
N TYR A 145 -4.46 -14.33 1.14
CA TYR A 145 -3.86 -15.68 1.17
C TYR A 145 -4.76 -16.70 0.48
N LEU A 146 -6.04 -16.78 0.88
CA LEU A 146 -7.05 -17.68 0.29
C LEU A 146 -7.17 -17.51 -1.23
N ASN A 147 -7.14 -16.27 -1.72
CA ASN A 147 -7.18 -16.01 -3.15
C ASN A 147 -5.96 -16.56 -3.89
N THR A 148 -4.76 -16.47 -3.30
CA THR A 148 -3.55 -17.02 -3.90
C THR A 148 -3.54 -18.54 -3.84
N TRP A 149 -3.88 -19.13 -2.69
CA TRP A 149 -3.93 -20.59 -2.53
C TRP A 149 -4.95 -21.21 -3.48
N ARG A 150 -6.17 -20.65 -3.56
CA ARG A 150 -7.16 -21.08 -4.54
C ARG A 150 -6.63 -21.04 -5.97
N LEU A 151 -5.99 -19.94 -6.35
CA LEU A 151 -5.43 -19.80 -7.70
C LEU A 151 -4.30 -20.81 -7.98
N PHE A 152 -3.54 -21.20 -6.96
CA PHE A 152 -2.53 -22.25 -7.06
C PHE A 152 -3.16 -23.64 -7.31
N TYR A 153 -4.20 -24.02 -6.56
CA TYR A 153 -4.90 -25.29 -6.80
C TYR A 153 -5.71 -25.29 -8.10
N ASP A 154 -6.33 -24.17 -8.48
CA ASP A 154 -6.96 -24.01 -9.79
C ASP A 154 -5.94 -24.22 -10.93
N TYR A 155 -4.67 -23.81 -10.72
CA TYR A 155 -3.59 -24.08 -11.66
C TYR A 155 -3.23 -25.57 -11.72
N LEU A 156 -3.14 -26.25 -10.58
CA LEU A 156 -2.92 -27.70 -10.53
C LEU A 156 -3.98 -28.46 -11.34
N ASP A 157 -5.25 -28.03 -11.25
CA ASP A 157 -6.33 -28.58 -12.07
C ASP A 157 -6.09 -28.37 -13.58
N VAL A 158 -5.60 -27.19 -13.98
CA VAL A 158 -5.31 -26.88 -15.40
C VAL A 158 -4.17 -27.74 -15.95
N ILE A 159 -3.15 -28.02 -15.14
CA ILE A 159 -2.03 -28.88 -15.53
C ILE A 159 -2.29 -30.38 -15.25
N ASN A 160 -3.51 -30.75 -14.83
CA ASN A 160 -3.95 -32.11 -14.53
C ASN A 160 -3.15 -32.82 -13.41
N VAL A 161 -2.69 -32.06 -12.42
CA VAL A 161 -2.11 -32.64 -11.20
C VAL A 161 -3.24 -33.03 -10.25
N SER A 162 -3.32 -34.32 -9.90
CA SER A 162 -4.33 -34.83 -8.97
C SER A 162 -4.06 -34.30 -7.56
N HIS A 163 -5.09 -33.73 -6.92
CA HIS A 163 -5.06 -33.30 -5.53
C HIS A 163 -6.44 -33.48 -4.89
N THR A 164 -6.44 -33.56 -3.55
CA THR A 164 -7.64 -33.80 -2.73
C THR A 164 -8.34 -32.50 -2.34
N PHE A 165 -7.63 -31.38 -2.46
CA PHE A 165 -8.02 -30.12 -1.86
C PHE A 165 -9.06 -29.37 -2.69
N LYS A 166 -10.27 -29.22 -2.14
CA LYS A 166 -11.36 -28.50 -2.80
C LYS A 166 -11.78 -27.30 -1.95
N ILE A 167 -11.25 -26.13 -2.28
CA ILE A 167 -11.69 -24.89 -1.62
C ILE A 167 -13.12 -24.56 -2.10
N PRO A 168 -14.09 -24.39 -1.18
CA PRO A 168 -15.47 -24.08 -1.55
C PRO A 168 -15.55 -22.89 -2.51
N PRO A 169 -16.32 -22.96 -3.61
CA PRO A 169 -16.38 -21.89 -4.59
C PRO A 169 -16.85 -20.58 -3.95
N LYS A 170 -16.42 -19.44 -4.51
CA LYS A 170 -16.92 -18.15 -4.07
C LYS A 170 -18.42 -18.05 -4.36
N VAL A 171 -19.17 -17.62 -3.37
CA VAL A 171 -20.62 -17.47 -3.47
C VAL A 171 -20.93 -16.08 -3.99
N ARG A 172 -21.83 -16.01 -4.97
CA ARG A 172 -22.35 -14.75 -5.48
C ARG A 172 -23.32 -14.20 -4.45
N GLN A 173 -22.94 -13.12 -3.79
CA GLN A 173 -23.80 -12.39 -2.87
C GLN A 173 -24.26 -11.10 -3.54
N GLU A 174 -25.57 -10.86 -3.51
CA GLU A 174 -26.10 -9.56 -3.87
C GLU A 174 -25.94 -8.61 -2.70
N ARG A 175 -25.16 -7.55 -2.89
CA ARG A 175 -25.19 -6.42 -1.96
C ARG A 175 -26.10 -5.36 -2.54
N GLN A 176 -26.91 -4.73 -1.69
CA GLN A 176 -27.53 -3.47 -2.08
C GLN A 176 -26.42 -2.46 -2.39
N LYS A 177 -26.58 -1.75 -3.50
CA LYS A 177 -25.75 -0.60 -3.81
C LYS A 177 -25.90 0.42 -2.68
N SER A 178 -24.80 1.08 -2.35
CA SER A 178 -24.90 2.23 -1.47
C SER A 178 -25.63 3.35 -2.21
N ARG A 179 -26.27 4.28 -1.49
CA ARG A 179 -26.91 5.46 -2.09
C ARG A 179 -25.96 6.21 -3.05
N LEU A 180 -24.68 6.24 -2.69
CA LEU A 180 -23.60 6.87 -3.45
C LEU A 180 -23.23 6.11 -4.73
N GLU A 181 -23.33 4.77 -4.72
CA GLU A 181 -23.09 3.94 -5.92
C GLU A 181 -24.21 4.11 -6.97
N ASP A 182 -25.42 4.43 -6.50
CA ASP A 182 -26.58 4.73 -7.35
C ASP A 182 -26.53 6.18 -7.89
N GLU A 183 -26.13 7.15 -7.05
CA GLU A 183 -26.00 8.57 -7.42
C GLU A 183 -24.86 8.82 -8.43
N ALA A 184 -23.77 8.02 -8.41
CA ALA A 184 -22.61 8.20 -9.29
C ALA A 184 -22.85 7.97 -10.80
N ARG A 185 -24.05 7.52 -11.22
CA ARG A 185 -24.39 7.26 -12.64
C ARG A 185 -25.82 7.67 -12.99
N PRO A 186 -26.19 8.97 -12.86
CA PRO A 186 -27.58 9.40 -12.96
C PRO A 186 -28.18 9.23 -14.37
N PHE A 187 -27.37 9.17 -15.42
CA PHE A 187 -27.83 9.08 -16.82
C PHE A 187 -27.86 7.66 -17.40
N ASN A 188 -27.53 6.61 -16.63
CA ASN A 188 -27.53 5.22 -17.10
C ASN A 188 -28.81 4.48 -16.69
N TYR A 189 -29.96 4.89 -17.24
CA TYR A 189 -31.27 4.27 -17.00
C TYR A 189 -31.33 2.76 -17.35
N ALA A 190 -30.41 2.26 -18.17
CA ALA A 190 -30.31 0.84 -18.56
C ALA A 190 -29.67 -0.09 -17.49
N ILE A 191 -29.14 0.45 -16.38
CA ILE A 191 -28.52 -0.34 -15.29
C ILE A 191 -29.23 -0.07 -13.96
N SER A 192 -30.56 -0.25 -13.94
CA SER A 192 -31.44 -0.02 -12.78
C SER A 192 -31.36 -1.08 -11.68
N LYS A 193 -30.36 -1.96 -11.69
CA LYS A 193 -30.21 -2.96 -10.62
C LYS A 193 -29.73 -2.27 -9.34
N LYS A 194 -30.62 -2.20 -8.34
CA LYS A 194 -30.33 -1.74 -6.96
C LYS A 194 -29.31 -2.63 -6.24
N THR A 195 -28.97 -3.78 -6.82
CA THR A 195 -28.00 -4.72 -6.26
C THR A 195 -26.78 -4.84 -7.16
N ASN A 196 -25.61 -4.86 -6.53
CA ASN A 196 -24.35 -5.25 -7.13
C ASN A 196 -24.04 -6.68 -6.69
N SER A 197 -23.74 -7.56 -7.63
CA SER A 197 -23.32 -8.92 -7.27
C SER A 197 -21.82 -8.95 -7.03
N ILE A 198 -21.42 -9.32 -5.82
CA ILE A 198 -20.04 -9.53 -5.42
C ILE A 198 -19.77 -11.03 -5.22
N LEU A 199 -18.56 -11.47 -5.52
CA LEU A 199 -18.12 -12.83 -5.18
C LEU A 199 -17.45 -12.80 -3.81
N VAL A 200 -18.10 -13.44 -2.84
CA VAL A 200 -17.61 -13.52 -1.46
C VAL A 200 -17.05 -14.92 -1.22
N ASP A 201 -15.91 -14.98 -0.55
CA ASP A 201 -15.34 -16.26 -0.14
C ASP A 201 -16.05 -16.73 1.14
N PRO A 202 -16.69 -17.92 1.15
CA PRO A 202 -17.43 -18.40 2.31
C PRO A 202 -16.53 -18.62 3.53
N LYS A 203 -15.23 -18.84 3.33
CA LYS A 203 -14.26 -19.02 4.42
C LYS A 203 -13.79 -17.70 5.02
N VAL A 204 -14.16 -16.55 4.46
CA VAL A 204 -13.83 -15.22 5.00
C VAL A 204 -14.91 -14.76 5.98
N LYS A 205 -14.54 -14.54 7.24
CA LYS A 205 -15.44 -14.08 8.32
C LYS A 205 -15.72 -12.58 8.16
N ALA A 206 -16.77 -12.23 7.41
CA ALA A 206 -17.15 -10.83 7.14
C ALA A 206 -17.29 -9.94 8.39
N LYS A 207 -17.65 -10.51 9.55
CA LYS A 207 -17.72 -9.81 10.84
C LYS A 207 -16.36 -9.31 11.33
N ARG A 208 -15.25 -10.01 11.02
CA ARG A 208 -13.87 -9.61 11.34
C ARG A 208 -13.28 -8.61 10.33
N MET A 209 -13.98 -8.33 9.22
CA MET A 209 -13.50 -7.33 8.25
C MET A 209 -13.66 -5.91 8.80
N VAL A 210 -12.53 -5.31 9.17
CA VAL A 210 -12.48 -3.91 9.58
C VAL A 210 -12.77 -3.01 8.37
N LYS A 211 -13.90 -2.30 8.41
CA LYS A 211 -14.24 -1.29 7.39
C LYS A 211 -13.69 0.06 7.82
N THR A 212 -12.80 0.63 6.99
CA THR A 212 -12.36 2.03 7.15
C THR A 212 -13.52 2.96 6.78
N LYS A 213 -14.15 3.57 7.79
CA LYS A 213 -15.24 4.54 7.62
C LYS A 213 -14.73 5.95 7.33
N ASP A 214 -13.59 6.30 7.93
CA ASP A 214 -12.97 7.62 7.82
C ASP A 214 -11.44 7.50 7.98
N TYR A 215 -10.74 8.63 7.90
CA TYR A 215 -9.28 8.75 8.00
C TYR A 215 -8.83 9.50 9.27
N THR A 216 -9.69 9.67 10.28
CA THR A 216 -9.36 10.44 11.50
C THR A 216 -8.10 9.92 12.19
N SER A 217 -7.89 8.60 12.22
CA SER A 217 -6.68 7.97 12.76
C SER A 217 -5.42 8.18 11.91
N GLN A 218 -5.48 8.90 10.80
CA GLN A 218 -4.33 9.11 9.90
C GLN A 218 -4.12 10.57 9.50
N VAL A 219 -5.10 11.44 9.79
CA VAL A 219 -5.06 12.86 9.46
C VAL A 219 -4.48 13.65 10.61
N LEU A 220 -3.62 14.60 10.29
CA LEU A 220 -3.04 15.54 11.24
C LEU A 220 -3.73 16.89 11.16
N THR A 221 -3.79 17.62 12.28
CA THR A 221 -4.15 19.04 12.27
C THR A 221 -3.05 19.89 11.62
N LYS A 222 -3.32 21.18 11.37
CA LYS A 222 -2.33 22.12 10.81
C LYS A 222 -1.09 22.22 11.72
N GLU A 223 -1.31 22.25 13.04
CA GLU A 223 -0.28 22.34 14.07
C GLU A 223 0.54 21.05 14.15
N GLN A 224 -0.12 19.89 14.20
CA GLN A 224 0.55 18.59 14.20
C GLN A 224 1.39 18.39 12.92
N MET A 225 0.87 18.83 11.77
CA MET A 225 1.61 18.79 10.51
C MET A 225 2.85 19.69 10.56
N LYS A 226 2.75 20.89 11.13
CA LYS A 226 3.91 21.78 11.34
C LYS A 226 4.97 21.12 12.20
N CYS A 227 4.57 20.53 13.33
CA CYS A 227 5.48 19.81 14.22
C CYS A 227 6.16 18.64 13.49
N LEU A 228 5.42 17.87 12.69
CA LEU A 228 5.98 16.79 11.89
C LEU A 228 7.05 17.28 10.91
N ILE A 229 6.77 18.37 10.17
CA ILE A 229 7.75 18.95 9.24
C ILE A 229 9.03 19.37 9.99
N THR A 230 8.89 19.96 11.18
CA THR A 230 10.03 20.29 12.03
C THR A 230 10.81 19.04 12.43
N GLU A 231 10.18 18.00 12.94
CA GLU A 231 10.89 16.76 13.32
C GLU A 231 11.57 16.07 12.11
N LEU A 232 10.91 16.06 10.95
CA LEU A 232 11.52 15.50 9.74
C LEU A 232 12.75 16.30 9.31
N SER A 233 12.73 17.63 9.45
CA SER A 233 13.88 18.48 9.11
C SER A 233 15.09 18.23 9.99
N GLN A 234 14.88 17.87 11.26
CA GLN A 234 15.95 17.49 12.18
C GLN A 234 16.57 16.13 11.83
N ILE A 235 15.79 15.22 11.25
CA ILE A 235 16.32 13.95 10.73
C ILE A 235 17.11 14.20 9.45
N ASP A 236 16.48 14.82 8.45
CA ASP A 236 17.10 15.27 7.21
C ASP A 236 16.11 16.22 6.49
N ILE A 237 16.57 17.41 6.11
CA ILE A 237 15.76 18.43 5.44
C ILE A 237 15.02 17.91 4.20
N VAL A 238 15.60 16.94 3.47
CA VAL A 238 14.95 16.36 2.29
C VAL A 238 13.62 15.70 2.65
N TYR A 239 13.50 15.07 3.82
CA TYR A 239 12.25 14.43 4.24
C TYR A 239 11.17 15.44 4.60
N ALA A 240 11.54 16.59 5.18
CA ALA A 240 10.61 17.68 5.45
C ALA A 240 10.08 18.28 4.14
N VAL A 241 10.97 18.55 3.17
CA VAL A 241 10.57 19.08 1.87
C VAL A 241 9.72 18.07 1.10
N MET A 242 10.10 16.79 1.09
CA MET A 242 9.27 15.72 0.51
C MET A 242 7.87 15.67 1.13
N ALA A 243 7.75 15.79 2.45
CA ALA A 243 6.46 15.78 3.13
C ALA A 243 5.59 17.00 2.76
N HIS A 244 6.19 18.18 2.61
CA HIS A 244 5.47 19.36 2.14
C HIS A 244 5.01 19.21 0.68
N VAL A 245 5.90 18.77 -0.22
CA VAL A 245 5.54 18.50 -1.61
C VAL A 245 4.46 17.44 -1.69
N GLN A 246 4.51 16.40 -0.85
CA GLN A 246 3.47 15.38 -0.79
C GLN A 246 2.13 15.92 -0.29
N LEU A 247 2.13 16.85 0.66
CA LEU A 247 0.94 17.54 1.15
C LEU A 247 0.29 18.40 0.05
N ASP A 248 1.11 19.04 -0.78
CA ASP A 248 0.68 19.95 -1.86
C ASP A 248 0.32 19.24 -3.17
N THR A 249 0.91 18.08 -3.45
CA THR A 249 0.63 17.31 -4.68
C THR A 249 -0.28 16.12 -4.44
N LEU A 250 -0.48 15.75 -3.17
CA LEU A 250 -1.19 14.54 -2.75
C LEU A 250 -0.59 13.25 -3.31
N LEU A 251 0.61 13.26 -3.90
CA LEU A 251 1.22 12.07 -4.50
C LEU A 251 1.36 10.92 -3.49
N ARG A 252 1.24 9.68 -3.98
CA ARG A 252 1.66 8.52 -3.20
C ARG A 252 3.17 8.52 -3.06
N ILE A 253 3.66 7.88 -2.01
CA ILE A 253 5.10 7.72 -1.76
C ILE A 253 5.88 7.21 -2.98
N ASN A 254 5.31 6.26 -3.74
CA ASN A 254 5.96 5.74 -4.94
C ASN A 254 6.06 6.78 -6.04
N GLU A 255 5.00 7.56 -6.21
CA GLU A 255 4.88 8.57 -7.27
C GLU A 255 5.83 9.74 -6.95
N LEU A 256 5.85 10.19 -5.70
CA LEU A 256 6.76 11.23 -5.21
C LEU A 256 8.24 10.85 -5.37
N VAL A 257 8.62 9.64 -4.94
CA VAL A 257 10.03 9.21 -4.93
C VAL A 257 10.58 8.98 -6.34
N HIS A 258 9.78 8.43 -7.26
CA HIS A 258 10.28 7.95 -8.55
C HIS A 258 9.92 8.83 -9.74
N HIS A 259 8.94 9.73 -9.63
CA HIS A 259 8.44 10.49 -10.78
C HIS A 259 8.53 12.01 -10.62
N PHE A 260 8.89 12.54 -9.44
CA PHE A 260 9.07 13.97 -9.27
C PHE A 260 10.47 14.39 -9.74
N PRO A 261 10.59 15.18 -10.82
CA PRO A 261 11.88 15.39 -11.46
C PRO A 261 12.60 16.63 -10.91
N TYR A 262 13.93 16.62 -10.95
CA TYR A 262 14.74 17.81 -10.63
C TYR A 262 14.81 18.75 -11.85
N GLU A 263 15.15 18.20 -13.01
CA GLU A 263 15.14 18.88 -14.32
C GLU A 263 14.22 18.18 -15.33
N SER A 264 14.18 18.61 -16.59
CA SER A 264 13.47 17.89 -17.65
C SER A 264 13.87 16.43 -17.75
N ASP A 265 12.87 15.55 -17.95
CA ASP A 265 13.08 14.12 -18.18
C ASP A 265 12.24 13.59 -19.35
N LYS A 266 12.29 12.27 -19.59
CA LYS A 266 11.56 11.63 -20.69
C LYS A 266 10.04 11.84 -20.60
N ALA A 267 9.48 11.83 -19.40
CA ALA A 267 8.04 11.99 -19.16
C ALA A 267 7.63 13.48 -19.10
N ASN A 268 8.53 14.34 -18.63
CA ASN A 268 8.34 15.76 -18.35
C ASN A 268 9.42 16.60 -19.06
N LYS A 269 9.38 16.60 -20.40
CA LYS A 269 10.43 17.22 -21.24
C LYS A 269 10.61 18.72 -21.07
N ASN A 270 9.55 19.41 -20.64
CA ASN A 270 9.52 20.86 -20.44
C ASN A 270 9.43 21.21 -18.95
N TRP A 271 9.95 20.35 -18.07
CA TRP A 271 9.94 20.61 -16.64
C TRP A 271 10.83 21.80 -16.31
N LYS A 272 10.27 22.75 -15.55
CA LYS A 272 10.93 24.02 -15.27
C LYS A 272 11.29 24.12 -13.80
N SER A 273 12.42 24.77 -13.53
CA SER A 273 12.78 25.20 -12.19
C SER A 273 11.85 26.33 -11.72
N TRP A 274 11.84 26.58 -10.42
CA TRP A 274 11.08 27.71 -9.86
C TRP A 274 11.45 29.05 -10.51
N GLY A 275 12.74 29.30 -10.74
CA GLY A 275 13.22 30.54 -11.35
C GLY A 275 12.68 30.73 -12.77
N GLN A 276 12.63 29.66 -13.56
CA GLN A 276 12.05 29.68 -14.91
C GLN A 276 10.55 29.95 -14.89
N LEU A 277 9.79 29.27 -14.02
CA LEU A 277 8.35 29.52 -13.88
C LEU A 277 8.05 30.96 -13.51
N LYS A 278 8.86 31.54 -12.62
CA LYS A 278 8.73 32.94 -12.20
C LYS A 278 9.00 33.92 -13.35
N LEU A 279 10.03 33.66 -14.15
CA LEU A 279 10.38 34.50 -15.30
C LEU A 279 9.31 34.45 -16.40
N GLU A 280 8.66 33.29 -16.56
CA GLU A 280 7.61 33.07 -17.55
C GLU A 280 6.20 33.35 -17.00
N GLU A 281 6.07 33.89 -15.78
CA GLU A 281 4.81 34.20 -15.11
C GLU A 281 3.82 33.01 -15.05
N GLN A 282 4.35 31.79 -14.91
CA GLN A 282 3.57 30.56 -14.83
C GLN A 282 3.26 30.19 -13.37
N GLU A 283 1.99 30.21 -12.99
CA GLU A 283 1.52 29.87 -11.63
C GLU A 283 1.57 28.36 -11.31
N CYS A 284 1.62 27.50 -12.33
CA CYS A 284 1.73 26.06 -12.19
C CYS A 284 2.38 25.39 -13.40
N GLN A 285 2.86 24.16 -13.21
CA GLN A 285 3.31 23.28 -14.28
C GLN A 285 2.76 21.86 -14.13
N LYS A 286 2.62 21.15 -15.25
CA LYS A 286 2.06 19.79 -15.30
C LYS A 286 3.13 18.75 -14.99
N LEU A 287 2.85 17.87 -14.03
CA LEU A 287 3.65 16.70 -13.71
C LEU A 287 2.97 15.44 -14.22
N LYS A 288 3.62 14.75 -15.16
CA LYS A 288 3.21 13.44 -15.68
C LYS A 288 3.91 12.32 -14.92
N PHE A 289 3.15 11.31 -14.48
CA PHE A 289 3.68 10.18 -13.72
C PHE A 289 2.85 8.90 -13.91
N ILE A 290 3.43 7.76 -13.53
CA ILE A 290 2.74 6.47 -13.57
C ILE A 290 2.13 6.18 -12.20
N GLY A 291 0.80 6.19 -12.14
CA GLY A 291 0.04 5.95 -10.92
C GLY A 291 -0.19 4.47 -10.61
N LYS A 292 -0.92 4.22 -9.51
CA LYS A 292 -1.38 2.87 -9.13
C LYS A 292 -2.12 2.21 -10.29
N GLY A 293 -1.72 0.97 -10.61
CA GLY A 293 -2.29 0.19 -11.71
C GLY A 293 -1.58 0.35 -13.05
N GLN A 294 -0.40 0.99 -13.07
CA GLN A 294 0.34 1.30 -14.31
C GLN A 294 -0.45 2.23 -15.24
N ILE A 295 -1.20 3.16 -14.65
CA ILE A 295 -2.02 4.13 -15.37
C ILE A 295 -1.30 5.47 -15.36
N GLU A 296 -1.06 6.04 -16.54
CA GLU A 296 -0.51 7.39 -16.68
C GLU A 296 -1.48 8.42 -16.11
N ARG A 297 -0.94 9.38 -15.37
CA ARG A 297 -1.67 10.46 -14.71
C ARG A 297 -0.90 11.76 -14.82
N GLU A 298 -1.63 12.86 -14.67
CA GLU A 298 -1.08 14.20 -14.67
C GLU A 298 -1.69 14.98 -13.50
N ILE A 299 -0.88 15.82 -12.87
CA ILE A 299 -1.34 16.79 -11.86
C ILE A 299 -0.65 18.14 -12.07
N ASP A 300 -1.30 19.21 -11.63
CA ASP A 300 -0.68 20.53 -11.59
C ASP A 300 0.14 20.72 -10.30
N VAL A 301 1.38 21.17 -10.47
CA VAL A 301 2.29 21.53 -9.39
C VAL A 301 2.41 23.05 -9.35
N SER A 302 2.02 23.65 -8.23
CA SER A 302 2.01 25.10 -8.08
C SER A 302 3.42 25.70 -8.00
N ILE A 303 3.57 26.94 -8.47
CA ILE A 303 4.81 27.72 -8.33
C ILE A 303 5.21 27.87 -6.87
N LYS A 304 4.26 27.91 -5.93
CA LYS A 304 4.52 27.96 -4.48
C LYS A 304 5.20 26.68 -3.98
N THR A 305 4.79 25.52 -4.49
CA THR A 305 5.44 24.23 -4.18
C THR A 305 6.86 24.20 -4.71
N MET A 306 7.05 24.65 -5.96
CA MET A 306 8.37 24.74 -6.59
C MET A 306 9.28 25.72 -5.87
N LYS A 307 8.73 26.87 -5.41
CA LYS A 307 9.44 27.86 -4.62
C LYS A 307 9.93 27.26 -3.31
N LEU A 308 9.06 26.57 -2.57
CA LEU A 308 9.45 25.94 -1.31
C LEU A 308 10.54 24.89 -1.50
N LEU A 309 10.42 24.05 -2.53
CA LEU A 309 11.44 23.08 -2.90
C LEU A 309 12.78 23.76 -3.21
N SER A 310 12.75 24.86 -3.96
CA SER A 310 13.94 25.65 -4.27
C SER A 310 14.56 26.23 -3.00
N ASP A 311 13.81 27.07 -2.29
CA ASP A 311 14.27 27.87 -1.16
C ASP A 311 14.75 27.02 0.02
N LYS A 312 14.19 25.83 0.23
CA LYS A 312 14.49 24.97 1.40
C LYS A 312 15.45 23.83 1.11
N TYR A 313 15.72 23.50 -0.15
CA TYR A 313 16.53 22.34 -0.48
C TYR A 313 17.47 22.55 -1.68
N ILE A 314 16.96 22.99 -2.84
CA ILE A 314 17.82 23.11 -4.05
C ILE A 314 18.82 24.25 -3.91
N THR A 315 18.35 25.45 -3.56
CA THR A 315 19.19 26.66 -3.49
C THR A 315 19.55 27.05 -2.05
N ALA A 316 19.07 26.27 -1.07
CA ALA A 316 19.42 26.46 0.33
C ALA A 316 20.90 26.16 0.56
N LYS A 317 21.56 26.94 1.43
CA LYS A 317 22.96 26.76 1.82
C LYS A 317 23.04 26.34 3.29
N GLU A 318 24.02 25.52 3.64
CA GLU A 318 24.36 25.28 5.05
C GLU A 318 25.04 26.51 5.66
N GLU A 319 24.99 26.63 6.98
CA GLU A 319 25.62 27.73 7.71
C GLU A 319 27.13 27.73 7.45
N ASN A 320 27.66 28.84 6.92
CA ASN A 320 29.06 29.01 6.50
C ASN A 320 29.50 28.19 5.26
N SER A 321 28.56 27.74 4.42
CA SER A 321 28.89 27.10 3.13
C SER A 321 28.44 27.97 1.95
N ASP A 322 29.30 28.08 0.94
CA ASP A 322 28.92 28.69 -0.35
C ASP A 322 28.23 27.71 -1.30
N ILE A 323 28.28 26.42 -0.98
CA ILE A 323 27.69 25.33 -1.78
C ILE A 323 26.26 25.10 -1.29
N THR A 324 25.35 24.84 -2.23
CA THR A 324 23.97 24.50 -1.86
C THR A 324 23.88 23.10 -1.27
N ILE A 325 22.88 22.87 -0.42
CA ILE A 325 22.60 21.56 0.17
C ILE A 325 22.44 20.49 -0.92
N TYR A 326 21.76 20.82 -2.02
CA TYR A 326 21.57 19.87 -3.11
C TYR A 326 22.87 19.58 -3.87
N ASP A 327 23.66 20.60 -4.19
CA ASP A 327 24.91 20.42 -4.93
C ASP A 327 25.92 19.56 -4.14
N GLU A 328 26.05 19.80 -2.84
CA GLU A 328 26.89 18.98 -1.97
C GLU A 328 26.45 17.50 -1.99
N ARG A 329 25.15 17.25 -1.86
CA ARG A 329 24.59 15.89 -1.91
C ARG A 329 24.73 15.27 -3.29
N LYS A 330 24.62 16.05 -4.37
CA LYS A 330 24.83 15.58 -5.73
C LYS A 330 26.29 15.17 -5.95
N GLN A 331 27.25 15.90 -5.37
CA GLN A 331 28.65 15.49 -5.39
C GLN A 331 28.88 14.16 -4.65
N LEU A 332 28.27 13.98 -3.47
CA LEU A 332 28.32 12.70 -2.73
C LEU A 332 27.65 11.56 -3.51
N TYR A 333 26.57 11.84 -4.22
CA TYR A 333 25.92 10.88 -5.11
C TYR A 333 26.88 10.38 -6.20
N LEU A 334 27.53 11.32 -6.90
CA LEU A 334 28.45 11.01 -8.00
C LEU A 334 29.71 10.29 -7.53
N THR A 335 30.31 10.75 -6.43
CA THR A 335 31.63 10.29 -5.97
C THR A 335 31.56 9.08 -5.05
N LYS A 336 30.53 8.96 -4.21
CA LYS A 336 30.40 7.87 -3.22
C LYS A 336 29.31 6.88 -3.57
N TYR A 337 28.08 7.34 -3.80
CA TYR A 337 26.94 6.43 -3.97
C TYR A 337 27.09 5.56 -5.22
N LEU A 338 27.35 6.16 -6.39
CA LEU A 338 27.51 5.40 -7.66
C LEU A 338 28.66 4.39 -7.62
N GLN A 339 29.70 4.66 -6.84
CA GLN A 339 30.85 3.75 -6.67
C GLN A 339 30.60 2.63 -5.65
N SER A 340 29.61 2.80 -4.78
CA SER A 340 29.23 1.80 -3.78
C SER A 340 28.61 0.55 -4.43
N LYS A 341 28.59 -0.57 -3.68
CA LYS A 341 27.91 -1.80 -4.11
C LYS A 341 26.45 -1.54 -4.50
N LEU A 342 25.73 -0.76 -3.69
CA LEU A 342 24.34 -0.42 -3.92
C LEU A 342 24.15 0.43 -5.19
N GLY A 343 25.06 1.39 -5.43
CA GLY A 343 25.04 2.20 -6.65
C GLY A 343 25.22 1.36 -7.91
N LYS A 344 26.22 0.47 -7.91
CA LYS A 344 26.52 -0.45 -9.03
C LYS A 344 25.39 -1.43 -9.34
N GLU A 345 24.60 -1.82 -8.35
CA GLU A 345 23.44 -2.72 -8.52
C GLU A 345 22.14 -1.97 -8.89
N SER A 346 22.12 -0.65 -8.71
CA SER A 346 20.96 0.19 -8.95
C SER A 346 20.69 0.47 -10.43
N GLU A 347 19.58 1.15 -10.72
CA GLU A 347 19.24 1.63 -12.07
C GLU A 347 19.80 3.02 -12.38
N PHE A 348 20.55 3.60 -11.43
CA PHE A 348 21.05 4.95 -11.52
C PHE A 348 22.46 5.01 -12.11
N ASP A 349 22.72 6.08 -12.86
CA ASP A 349 23.99 6.40 -13.48
C ASP A 349 24.37 7.87 -13.26
N ILE A 350 25.47 8.31 -13.86
CA ILE A 350 25.96 9.68 -13.77
C ILE A 350 24.97 10.70 -14.37
N ASN A 351 24.17 10.30 -15.35
CA ASN A 351 23.21 11.15 -16.06
C ASN A 351 21.81 11.12 -15.44
N SER A 352 21.62 10.34 -14.37
CA SER A 352 20.33 10.17 -13.74
C SER A 352 19.86 11.44 -13.04
N ASN A 353 18.64 11.86 -13.38
CA ASN A 353 17.95 13.03 -12.86
C ASN A 353 17.31 12.73 -11.50
N VAL A 354 18.12 12.73 -10.43
CA VAL A 354 17.69 12.36 -9.07
C VAL A 354 17.53 13.61 -8.20
N LEU A 355 16.29 13.97 -7.89
CA LEU A 355 15.98 15.11 -7.01
C LEU A 355 16.22 14.79 -5.52
N TRP A 356 15.68 13.66 -5.05
CA TRP A 356 15.65 13.35 -3.63
C TRP A 356 16.94 12.65 -3.19
N LEU A 357 17.89 13.41 -2.66
CA LEU A 357 19.16 12.90 -2.14
C LEU A 357 19.20 13.11 -0.62
N SER A 358 19.55 12.05 0.10
CA SER A 358 19.84 12.14 1.55
C SER A 358 21.14 12.91 1.80
N LYS A 359 21.41 13.27 3.06
CA LYS A 359 22.66 13.90 3.49
C LYS A 359 23.92 13.18 3.01
N ASN A 360 23.84 11.86 2.80
CA ASN A 360 24.97 11.05 2.32
C ASN A 360 25.05 10.92 0.79
N GLY A 361 24.24 11.68 0.03
CA GLY A 361 24.14 11.57 -1.43
C GLY A 361 23.46 10.28 -1.91
N THR A 362 22.81 9.52 -1.03
CA THR A 362 22.05 8.32 -1.44
C THR A 362 20.65 8.74 -1.91
N PRO A 363 20.18 8.27 -3.09
CA PRO A 363 18.80 8.47 -3.54
C PRO A 363 17.79 7.99 -2.48
N VAL A 364 16.84 8.85 -2.12
CA VAL A 364 15.86 8.53 -1.09
C VAL A 364 14.94 7.40 -1.55
N SER A 365 14.99 6.27 -0.86
CA SER A 365 14.04 5.16 -1.11
C SER A 365 12.75 5.31 -0.31
N LYS A 366 11.69 4.61 -0.74
CA LYS A 366 10.43 4.48 0.02
C LYS A 366 10.65 4.01 1.46
N THR A 367 11.61 3.11 1.66
CA THR A 367 11.94 2.55 2.98
C THR A 367 12.61 3.60 3.86
N MET A 368 13.54 4.39 3.32
CA MET A 368 14.18 5.49 4.04
C MET A 368 13.15 6.51 4.52
N TYR A 369 12.25 6.93 3.63
CA TYR A 369 11.20 7.90 3.97
C TYR A 369 10.21 7.35 5.02
N ARG A 370 9.81 6.08 4.93
CA ARG A 370 9.00 5.43 5.98
C ARG A 370 9.72 5.36 7.33
N LYS A 371 11.03 5.06 7.34
CA LYS A 371 11.84 5.05 8.56
C LYS A 371 11.95 6.44 9.18
N ALA A 372 12.10 7.49 8.37
CA ALA A 372 12.08 8.87 8.85
C ALA A 372 10.75 9.22 9.52
N PHE A 373 9.63 8.84 8.91
CA PHE A 373 8.30 9.00 9.51
C PHE A 373 8.14 8.23 10.82
N ALA A 374 8.62 6.98 10.90
CA ALA A 374 8.55 6.19 12.13
C ALA A 374 9.36 6.84 13.27
N LYS A 375 10.55 7.37 12.97
CA LYS A 375 11.37 8.12 13.94
C LYS A 375 10.66 9.40 14.40
N ALA A 376 10.16 10.21 13.47
CA ALA A 376 9.43 11.43 13.80
C ALA A 376 8.15 11.13 14.61
N ALA A 377 7.40 10.09 14.25
CA ALA A 377 6.21 9.67 14.97
C ALA A 377 6.51 9.31 16.44
N LYS A 378 7.64 8.63 16.70
CA LYS A 378 8.07 8.33 18.06
C LYS A 378 8.30 9.62 18.86
N ILE A 379 9.08 10.55 18.32
CA ILE A 379 9.38 11.84 18.98
C ILE A 379 8.10 12.65 19.22
N LEU A 380 7.19 12.73 18.26
CA LEU A 380 5.94 13.46 18.41
C LEU A 380 5.03 12.85 19.48
N ARG A 381 5.03 11.52 19.64
CA ARG A 381 4.30 10.85 20.73
C ARG A 381 4.93 11.11 22.08
N ASP A 382 6.27 11.05 22.16
CA ASP A 382 7.01 11.36 23.39
C ASP A 382 6.74 12.80 23.84
N LYS A 383 6.60 13.73 22.89
CA LYS A 383 6.20 15.14 23.11
C LYS A 383 4.69 15.35 23.33
N LYS A 384 3.87 14.30 23.31
CA LYS A 384 2.40 14.34 23.41
C LYS A 384 1.72 15.23 22.36
N ILE A 385 2.34 15.42 21.20
CA ILE A 385 1.77 16.21 20.09
C ILE A 385 0.75 15.37 19.30
N ILE A 386 1.01 14.07 19.18
CA ILE A 386 0.10 13.09 18.59
C ILE A 386 -0.13 11.96 19.59
N ASP A 387 -1.33 11.38 19.59
CA ASP A 387 -1.66 10.26 20.45
C ASP A 387 -1.32 8.90 19.80
N ASN A 388 -1.54 7.81 20.53
CA ASN A 388 -1.34 6.45 20.04
C ASN A 388 -2.39 6.01 19.01
N ARG A 389 -3.51 6.74 18.89
CA ARG A 389 -4.58 6.47 17.92
C ARG A 389 -4.22 7.03 16.55
N ILE A 390 -3.37 8.06 16.49
CA ILE A 390 -2.84 8.61 15.24
C ILE A 390 -1.74 7.71 14.67
N TYR A 391 -2.05 7.16 13.52
CA TYR A 391 -1.22 6.29 12.73
C TYR A 391 -0.45 7.04 11.65
N LEU A 392 0.68 7.60 12.07
CA LEU A 392 1.51 8.43 11.20
C LEU A 392 2.34 7.59 10.20
N ARG A 393 2.02 7.74 8.91
CA ARG A 393 2.77 7.19 7.76
C ARG A 393 2.79 8.18 6.60
N PRO A 394 3.69 8.05 5.62
CA PRO A 394 3.68 8.88 4.42
C PRO A 394 2.35 8.89 3.65
N HIS A 395 1.58 7.80 3.68
CA HIS A 395 0.25 7.79 3.06
C HIS A 395 -0.76 8.64 3.84
N GLY A 396 -0.59 8.79 5.15
CA GLY A 396 -1.36 9.71 6.00
C GLY A 396 -1.24 11.15 5.54
N ILE A 397 -0.09 11.60 5.04
CA ILE A 397 0.10 12.98 4.52
C ILE A 397 -0.83 13.27 3.35
N ARG A 398 -1.03 12.30 2.46
CA ARG A 398 -2.02 12.43 1.39
C ARG A 398 -3.43 12.57 1.94
N HIS A 399 -3.76 11.86 3.03
CA HIS A 399 -5.06 12.02 3.70
C HIS A 399 -5.19 13.40 4.37
N THR A 400 -4.14 13.84 5.06
CA THR A 400 -4.04 15.16 5.69
C THR A 400 -4.22 16.27 4.66
N GLY A 401 -3.47 16.26 3.55
CA GLY A 401 -3.53 17.31 2.53
C GLY A 401 -4.92 17.44 1.90
N ALA A 402 -5.56 16.31 1.57
CA ALA A 402 -6.93 16.33 1.05
C ALA A 402 -7.93 16.87 2.08
N THR A 403 -7.83 16.44 3.34
CA THR A 403 -8.74 16.87 4.42
C THR A 403 -8.58 18.36 4.73
N LEU A 404 -7.34 18.86 4.84
CA LEU A 404 -7.05 20.26 5.10
C LEU A 404 -7.51 21.17 3.95
N ARG A 405 -7.47 20.71 2.69
CA ARG A 405 -8.04 21.46 1.57
C ARG A 405 -9.55 21.55 1.62
N LEU A 406 -10.24 20.48 2.00
CA LEU A 406 -11.70 20.52 2.17
C LEU A 406 -12.09 21.48 3.30
N LEU A 407 -11.37 21.47 4.41
CA LEU A 407 -11.56 22.42 5.50
C LEU A 407 -11.33 23.87 5.02
N LYS A 408 -10.22 24.11 4.32
CA LYS A 408 -9.89 25.43 3.79
C LYS A 408 -10.90 25.91 2.74
N TYR A 409 -11.35 25.03 1.84
CA TYR A 409 -12.36 25.34 0.83
C TYR A 409 -13.67 25.78 1.48
N GLN A 410 -14.09 25.09 2.55
CA GLN A 410 -15.23 25.51 3.33
C GLN A 410 -15.01 26.88 4.01
N GLU A 411 -13.85 27.10 4.63
CA GLU A 411 -13.51 28.38 5.27
C GLU A 411 -13.56 29.54 4.27
N GLU A 412 -13.04 29.35 3.05
CA GLU A 412 -12.92 30.40 2.04
C GLU A 412 -14.18 30.62 1.20
N GLN A 413 -14.94 29.56 0.91
CA GLN A 413 -16.12 29.63 0.03
C GLN A 413 -17.45 29.61 0.80
N GLY A 414 -17.43 29.36 2.11
CA GLY A 414 -18.64 29.20 2.91
C GLY A 414 -19.47 27.96 2.58
N VAL A 415 -18.96 27.06 1.73
CA VAL A 415 -19.64 25.83 1.33
C VAL A 415 -19.45 24.76 2.41
N GLU A 416 -20.54 24.22 2.92
CA GLU A 416 -20.47 23.16 3.93
C GLU A 416 -20.02 21.83 3.31
N ILE A 417 -18.97 21.22 3.87
CA ILE A 417 -18.55 19.86 3.53
C ILE A 417 -19.49 18.86 4.21
N HIS A 418 -20.43 18.33 3.43
CA HIS A 418 -21.42 17.35 3.88
C HIS A 418 -21.67 16.28 2.80
N MET A 419 -22.17 15.11 3.21
CA MET A 419 -22.48 14.00 2.30
C MET A 419 -23.51 14.35 1.22
N ALA A 420 -24.31 15.39 1.45
CA ALA A 420 -25.28 15.90 0.48
C ALA A 420 -24.62 16.52 -0.76
N ASN A 421 -23.39 17.02 -0.64
CA ASN A 421 -22.64 17.67 -1.71
C ASN A 421 -21.50 16.76 -2.21
N LEU A 422 -21.64 15.43 -2.05
CA LEU A 422 -20.58 14.47 -2.34
C LEU A 422 -20.08 14.58 -3.79
N ASP A 423 -20.97 14.74 -4.76
CA ASP A 423 -20.59 14.72 -6.17
C ASP A 423 -19.74 15.93 -6.55
N ASP A 424 -20.11 17.12 -6.07
CA ASP A 424 -19.32 18.35 -6.28
C ASP A 424 -17.95 18.25 -5.58
N ILE A 425 -17.93 17.75 -4.34
CA ILE A 425 -16.70 17.50 -3.60
C ILE A 425 -15.84 16.44 -4.30
N HIS A 426 -16.47 15.41 -4.85
CA HIS A 426 -15.80 14.35 -5.59
C HIS A 426 -15.16 14.91 -6.85
N ALA A 427 -15.89 15.65 -7.67
CA ALA A 427 -15.36 16.32 -8.86
C ALA A 427 -14.15 17.21 -8.51
N PHE A 428 -14.27 18.00 -7.44
CA PHE A 428 -13.19 18.88 -6.97
C PHE A 428 -11.90 18.14 -6.60
N ILE A 429 -11.98 17.01 -5.88
CA ILE A 429 -10.77 16.28 -5.43
C ILE A 429 -10.37 15.14 -6.36
N GLN A 430 -11.21 14.75 -7.32
CA GLN A 430 -11.01 13.61 -8.20
C GLN A 430 -9.77 13.80 -9.07
N GLU A 431 -9.54 14.99 -9.62
CA GLU A 431 -8.36 15.25 -10.46
C GLU A 431 -7.06 15.17 -9.64
N LEU A 432 -7.09 15.68 -8.40
CA LEU A 432 -5.93 15.68 -7.50
C LEU A 432 -5.60 14.30 -6.92
N LEU A 433 -6.63 13.49 -6.63
CA LEU A 433 -6.46 12.17 -6.01
C LEU A 433 -6.51 11.03 -7.05
N GLY A 434 -7.08 11.26 -8.22
CA GLY A 434 -7.42 10.26 -9.24
C GLY A 434 -8.20 9.10 -8.65
N HIS A 435 -9.22 9.41 -7.85
CA HIS A 435 -10.19 8.44 -7.33
C HIS A 435 -11.26 8.19 -8.39
N VAL A 436 -11.50 6.91 -8.69
CA VAL A 436 -12.52 6.50 -9.67
C VAL A 436 -13.89 6.34 -9.00
N GLN A 437 -13.91 6.22 -7.67
CA GLN A 437 -15.06 5.80 -6.88
C GLN A 437 -15.39 6.85 -5.80
N PRO A 438 -16.62 7.40 -5.77
CA PRO A 438 -17.07 8.39 -4.78
C PRO A 438 -16.97 7.91 -3.34
N GLU A 439 -17.04 6.60 -3.08
CA GLU A 439 -16.93 6.03 -1.73
C GLU A 439 -15.59 6.38 -1.06
N THR A 440 -14.53 6.53 -1.86
CA THR A 440 -13.23 6.93 -1.33
C THR A 440 -13.23 8.42 -0.94
N THR A 441 -14.00 9.24 -1.65
CA THR A 441 -14.22 10.66 -1.31
C THR A 441 -15.10 10.81 -0.08
N ALA A 442 -16.16 10.00 0.06
CA ALA A 442 -17.05 10.02 1.22
C ALA A 442 -16.30 9.89 2.55
N ARG A 443 -15.25 9.06 2.60
CA ARG A 443 -14.40 8.93 3.80
C ARG A 443 -13.72 10.24 4.22
N TYR A 444 -13.38 11.12 3.28
CA TYR A 444 -12.83 12.44 3.59
C TYR A 444 -13.90 13.37 4.17
N ILE A 445 -15.12 13.34 3.63
CA ILE A 445 -16.26 14.10 4.16
C ILE A 445 -16.55 13.66 5.61
N GLU A 446 -16.62 12.36 5.86
CA GLU A 446 -16.77 11.80 7.21
C GLU A 446 -15.63 12.22 8.16
N THR A 447 -14.40 12.28 7.64
CA THR A 447 -13.23 12.75 8.41
C THR A 447 -13.38 14.21 8.81
N VAL A 448 -13.78 15.08 7.87
CA VAL A 448 -14.05 16.50 8.13
C VAL A 448 -15.16 16.68 9.16
N GLY A 449 -16.27 15.94 9.01
CA GLY A 449 -17.39 15.96 9.96
C GLY A 449 -16.96 15.61 11.38
N LYS A 450 -16.19 14.53 11.54
CA LYS A 450 -15.68 14.11 12.86
C LYS A 450 -14.71 15.10 13.48
N LEU A 451 -13.80 15.67 12.70
CA LEU A 451 -12.86 16.67 13.21
C LEU A 451 -13.60 17.91 13.74
N LYS A 452 -14.65 18.36 13.04
CA LYS A 452 -15.49 19.47 13.51
C LYS A 452 -16.28 19.14 14.77
N ILE A 453 -16.94 17.97 14.82
CA ILE A 453 -17.76 17.56 15.97
C ILE A 453 -16.89 17.34 17.20
N GLY A 454 -15.71 16.72 17.03
CA GLY A 454 -14.74 16.56 18.12
C GLY A 454 -14.27 17.91 18.68
N ASP A 455 -13.96 18.87 17.80
CA ASP A 455 -13.57 20.23 18.18
C ASP A 455 -14.73 20.99 18.85
N LEU A 456 -15.97 20.81 18.39
CA LEU A 456 -17.16 21.43 18.99
C LEU A 456 -17.47 20.85 20.38
N ALA A 457 -17.41 19.52 20.54
CA ALA A 457 -17.63 18.87 21.83
C ALA A 457 -16.57 19.29 22.86
N LEU A 458 -15.31 19.36 22.43
CA LEU A 458 -14.20 19.84 23.25
C LEU A 458 -14.41 21.30 23.67
N LYS A 459 -14.79 22.18 22.72
CA LYS A 459 -15.10 23.59 22.99
C LYS A 459 -16.30 23.78 23.91
N THR A 460 -17.35 22.98 23.78
CA THR A 460 -18.54 23.05 24.65
C THR A 460 -18.22 22.58 26.06
N ILE A 461 -17.52 21.46 26.21
CA ILE A 461 -17.12 20.92 27.52
C ILE A 461 -16.20 21.92 28.24
N LEU A 462 -15.22 22.50 27.55
CA LEU A 462 -14.31 23.49 28.14
C LEU A 462 -15.01 24.82 28.47
N ARG A 463 -16.00 25.25 27.68
CA ARG A 463 -16.76 26.49 27.95
C ARG A 463 -17.78 26.35 29.06
N GLN A 464 -18.21 25.13 29.39
CA GLN A 464 -19.18 24.87 30.45
C GLN A 464 -18.51 24.35 31.72
N GLU A 465 -17.18 24.33 31.81
CA GLU A 465 -16.47 23.76 32.95
C GLU A 465 -16.91 24.39 34.29
N ASP A 466 -17.10 25.71 34.30
CA ASP A 466 -17.62 26.47 35.44
C ASP A 466 -19.03 26.00 35.89
N PHE A 467 -19.82 25.47 34.95
CA PHE A 467 -21.16 24.93 35.22
C PHE A 467 -21.12 23.54 35.89
N TRP A 468 -20.02 22.81 35.70
CA TRP A 468 -19.82 21.46 36.22
C TRP A 468 -18.86 21.43 37.41
N GLU A 469 -18.38 22.58 37.88
CA GLU A 469 -17.29 22.69 38.87
C GLU A 469 -17.59 21.92 40.17
N GLU A 470 -18.81 22.05 40.70
CA GLU A 470 -19.24 21.29 41.88
C GLU A 470 -19.39 19.78 41.62
N GLU A 471 -19.83 19.38 40.42
CA GLU A 471 -19.98 17.97 40.05
C GLU A 471 -18.62 17.32 39.75
N LEU A 472 -17.66 18.07 39.20
CA LEU A 472 -16.29 17.63 38.99
C LEU A 472 -15.58 17.35 40.33
N ILE A 473 -15.87 18.15 41.37
CA ILE A 473 -15.35 17.89 42.73
C ILE A 473 -15.95 16.61 43.33
N LYS A 474 -17.24 16.33 43.05
CA LYS A 474 -17.98 15.19 43.65
C LYS A 474 -17.86 13.90 42.84
N ASN A 475 -17.58 13.96 41.54
CA ASN A 475 -17.61 12.81 40.61
C ASN A 475 -16.22 12.59 39.99
N SER A 476 -15.41 11.74 40.64
CA SER A 476 -14.05 11.41 40.20
C SER A 476 -13.96 10.86 38.75
N PRO A 477 -14.87 9.98 38.28
CA PRO A 477 -14.94 9.60 36.87
C PRO A 477 -15.16 10.77 35.90
N LEU A 478 -16.06 11.70 36.22
CA LEU A 478 -16.33 12.89 35.39
C LEU A 478 -15.10 13.81 35.36
N ALA A 479 -14.47 14.04 36.51
CA ALA A 479 -13.23 14.81 36.61
C ALA A 479 -12.08 14.18 35.80
N LYS A 480 -11.94 12.85 35.85
CA LYS A 480 -10.97 12.13 35.00
C LYS A 480 -11.33 12.25 33.52
N GLY A 481 -12.61 12.21 33.16
CA GLY A 481 -13.09 12.38 31.79
C GLY A 481 -12.77 13.77 31.24
N VAL A 482 -13.07 14.84 31.99
CA VAL A 482 -12.76 16.22 31.60
C VAL A 482 -11.25 16.48 31.59
N SER A 483 -10.51 15.96 32.56
CA SER A 483 -9.04 16.05 32.57
C SER A 483 -8.40 15.32 31.38
N ALA A 484 -8.94 14.17 30.97
CA ALA A 484 -8.49 13.43 29.79
C ALA A 484 -8.83 14.13 28.46
N ILE A 485 -9.84 15.02 28.46
CA ILE A 485 -10.18 15.88 27.32
C ILE A 485 -9.23 17.09 27.24
N LYS A 486 -8.69 17.54 28.37
CA LYS A 486 -7.71 18.64 28.46
C LYS A 486 -6.27 18.24 28.11
N SER A 487 -5.91 16.98 28.35
CA SER A 487 -4.58 16.41 28.11
C SER A 487 -4.40 15.88 26.70
#